data_AF-A0A961D8V3-F1
#
_entry.id   AF-A0A961D8V3-F1
#
_cell.length_a   1.000
_cell.length_b   1.000
_cell.length_c   1.000
_cell.angle_alpha   90.00
_cell.angle_beta   90.00
_cell.angle_gamma   90.00
#
_symmetry.space_group_name_H-M   'P 1'
#
loop_
_entity.id
_entity.type
_entity.pdbx_description
1 polymer ?
#
loop_
_entity_poly.entity_id
_entity_poly.type
_entity_poly.pdbx_seq_one_letter_code
_entity_poly.pdbx_strand_id
1 'polypeptide(L)'
;MKLLTTAFAFLVLATASHAQAPAVQETLPAIKVDIKRVTVAEQPTPQFSAGNVREKRWRPKNWVEVDIEFDVKLPVSAGGNKGTYDSLQMAIYVALQHTTTDGKFEVVEGTLDLVSIPAGENHALAYISPATMKSVFQKDVVTVSSDVKGWGVEVFAEGKRIAGDTNLGKGPWWEEKKDSFAFLQGMLLSKAQTPFSILWGDYDVPVKAK
;
A
#
# COMPACT_ATOMS: atom_id res chain seq x y z
N MET A 1 -27.85 -80.76 -39.04
CA MET A 1 -26.66 -80.44 -39.87
C MET A 1 -26.76 -78.98 -40.31
N LYS A 2 -25.65 -78.21 -40.23
CA LYS A 2 -25.49 -76.72 -40.26
C LYS A 2 -25.68 -76.08 -38.86
N LEU A 3 -24.64 -75.85 -38.04
CA LEU A 3 -23.49 -74.92 -38.05
C LEU A 3 -23.84 -73.41 -38.03
N LEU A 4 -23.16 -72.73 -37.08
CA LEU A 4 -22.70 -71.33 -37.06
C LEU A 4 -23.77 -70.24 -36.75
N THR A 5 -23.54 -69.20 -35.93
CA THR A 5 -22.30 -68.56 -35.47
C THR A 5 -22.59 -67.71 -34.22
N THR A 6 -21.73 -67.77 -33.20
CA THR A 6 -21.77 -66.86 -32.03
C THR A 6 -20.97 -65.59 -32.35
N ALA A 7 -21.60 -64.43 -32.34
CA ALA A 7 -20.94 -63.14 -32.57
C ALA A 7 -20.48 -62.53 -31.24
N PHE A 8 -19.17 -62.29 -31.12
CA PHE A 8 -18.49 -61.65 -30.00
C PHE A 8 -18.48 -60.13 -30.25
N ALA A 9 -19.15 -59.33 -29.42
CA ALA A 9 -19.11 -57.87 -29.51
C ALA A 9 -17.97 -57.33 -28.64
N PHE A 10 -16.96 -56.74 -29.28
CA PHE A 10 -15.87 -56.02 -28.63
C PHE A 10 -16.37 -54.66 -28.10
N LEU A 11 -16.27 -54.46 -26.79
CA LEU A 11 -16.50 -53.17 -26.14
C LEU A 11 -15.18 -52.36 -26.18
N VAL A 12 -15.15 -51.27 -26.96
CA VAL A 12 -14.01 -50.34 -27.01
C VAL A 12 -14.09 -49.39 -25.82
N LEU A 13 -13.14 -49.51 -24.89
CA LEU A 13 -12.92 -48.52 -23.83
C LEU A 13 -12.18 -47.30 -24.42
N ALA A 14 -12.87 -46.17 -24.52
CA ALA A 14 -12.26 -44.89 -24.86
C ALA A 14 -11.57 -44.30 -23.62
N THR A 15 -10.23 -44.28 -23.60
CA THR A 15 -9.44 -43.55 -22.61
C THR A 15 -9.44 -42.06 -22.97
N ALA A 16 -10.18 -41.25 -22.21
CA ALA A 16 -10.14 -39.80 -22.34
C ALA A 16 -8.85 -39.24 -21.71
N SER A 17 -7.84 -39.00 -22.54
CA SER A 17 -6.63 -38.25 -22.17
C SER A 17 -7.01 -36.79 -21.88
N HIS A 18 -7.14 -36.44 -20.60
CA HIS A 18 -7.21 -35.04 -20.19
C HIS A 18 -5.80 -34.46 -20.23
N ALA A 19 -5.50 -33.66 -21.26
CA ALA A 19 -4.31 -32.83 -21.29
C ALA A 19 -4.45 -31.74 -20.20
N GLN A 20 -3.84 -31.95 -19.04
CA GLN A 20 -3.60 -30.86 -18.10
C GLN A 20 -2.62 -29.89 -18.75
N ALA A 21 -3.11 -28.70 -19.09
CA ALA A 21 -2.23 -27.58 -19.44
C ALA A 21 -1.25 -27.37 -18.28
N PRO A 22 0.06 -27.16 -18.55
CA PRO A 22 1.01 -26.86 -17.50
C PRO A 22 0.54 -25.61 -16.74
N ALA A 23 0.49 -25.69 -15.42
CA ALA A 23 0.28 -24.53 -14.59
C ALA A 23 1.37 -23.51 -14.93
N VAL A 24 0.98 -22.37 -15.52
CA VAL A 24 1.90 -21.26 -15.74
C VAL A 24 2.30 -20.79 -14.35
N GLN A 25 3.53 -21.13 -13.95
CA GLN A 25 4.09 -20.71 -12.68
C GLN A 25 4.28 -19.19 -12.78
N GLU A 26 3.36 -18.44 -12.19
CA GLU A 26 3.40 -16.98 -12.21
C GLU A 26 4.71 -16.51 -11.60
N THR A 27 5.59 -15.97 -12.45
CA THR A 27 6.88 -15.44 -12.01
C THR A 27 6.65 -14.08 -11.37
N LEU A 28 7.23 -13.84 -10.19
CA LEU A 28 7.24 -12.52 -9.55
C LEU A 28 8.14 -11.57 -10.36
N PRO A 29 7.85 -10.26 -10.35
CA PRO A 29 8.73 -9.26 -10.95
C PRO A 29 10.15 -9.38 -10.39
N ALA A 30 11.16 -9.17 -11.22
CA ALA A 30 12.57 -9.36 -10.84
C ALA A 30 13.13 -8.28 -9.89
N ILE A 31 12.33 -7.27 -9.56
CA ILE A 31 12.60 -6.24 -8.55
C ILE A 31 12.45 -6.82 -7.14
N LYS A 32 13.33 -6.41 -6.22
CA LYS A 32 13.16 -6.66 -4.78
C LYS A 32 13.02 -5.35 -4.06
N VAL A 33 12.05 -5.28 -3.15
CA VAL A 33 11.83 -4.14 -2.26
C VAL A 33 11.98 -4.63 -0.83
N ASP A 34 12.75 -3.91 -0.02
CA ASP A 34 12.95 -4.19 1.39
C ASP A 34 12.53 -2.97 2.20
N ILE A 35 11.43 -3.08 2.95
CA ILE A 35 10.95 -2.00 3.83
C ILE A 35 11.87 -1.95 5.04
N LYS A 36 12.57 -0.82 5.20
CA LYS A 36 13.58 -0.65 6.26
C LYS A 36 12.95 -0.15 7.55
N ARG A 37 12.08 0.84 7.42
CA ARG A 37 11.47 1.52 8.56
C ARG A 37 10.20 2.22 8.12
N VAL A 38 9.18 2.14 8.97
CA VAL A 38 7.98 2.97 8.84
C VAL A 38 7.84 3.79 10.11
N THR A 39 7.88 5.11 9.95
CA THR A 39 7.73 6.08 11.03
C THR A 39 6.38 6.74 10.91
N VAL A 40 5.57 6.66 11.97
CA VAL A 40 4.32 7.40 12.06
C VAL A 40 4.48 8.47 13.14
N ALA A 41 4.32 9.74 12.78
CA ALA A 41 4.63 10.87 13.67
C ALA A 41 3.70 12.06 13.44
N GLU A 42 3.61 12.97 14.43
CA GLU A 42 2.98 14.26 14.22
C GLU A 42 3.86 15.17 13.33
N GLN A 43 3.25 15.72 12.28
CA GLN A 43 3.89 16.75 11.47
C GLN A 43 3.06 18.05 11.52
N PRO A 44 3.56 19.14 12.14
CA PRO A 44 2.85 20.41 12.17
C PRO A 44 2.68 21.00 10.78
N THR A 45 1.54 21.65 10.54
CA THR A 45 1.33 22.41 9.29
C THR A 45 2.46 23.46 9.15
N PRO A 46 3.17 23.51 8.02
CA PRO A 46 4.30 24.41 7.84
C PRO A 46 3.82 25.87 7.83
N GLN A 47 4.64 26.75 8.42
CA GLN A 47 4.36 28.19 8.44
C GLN A 47 5.13 28.88 7.31
N PHE A 48 4.40 29.52 6.40
CA PHE A 48 4.97 30.31 5.32
C PHE A 48 4.65 31.79 5.51
N SER A 49 5.58 32.65 5.11
CA SER A 49 5.35 34.09 5.00
C SER A 49 5.31 34.47 3.53
N ALA A 50 4.28 35.24 3.13
CA ALA A 50 4.12 35.76 1.77
C ALA A 50 3.73 37.23 1.83
N GLY A 51 4.30 38.06 0.96
CA GLY A 51 3.93 39.47 0.81
C GLY A 51 2.61 39.64 0.04
N ASN A 52 2.00 40.81 0.16
CA ASN A 52 0.81 41.23 -0.62
C ASN A 52 -0.43 40.31 -0.48
N VAL A 53 -0.60 39.66 0.68
CA VAL A 53 -1.80 38.88 1.02
C VAL A 53 -2.41 39.38 2.32
N ARG A 54 -3.76 39.35 2.42
CA ARG A 54 -4.44 39.63 3.69
C ARG A 54 -4.16 38.48 4.65
N GLU A 55 -3.53 38.80 5.78
CA GLU A 55 -3.25 37.82 6.82
C GLU A 55 -4.55 37.22 7.36
N LYS A 56 -4.62 35.89 7.39
CA LYS A 56 -5.70 35.16 8.07
C LYS A 56 -5.17 34.74 9.43
N ARG A 57 -5.96 34.91 10.49
CA ARG A 57 -5.62 34.33 11.79
C ARG A 57 -5.82 32.82 11.72
N TRP A 58 -4.73 32.06 11.80
CA TRP A 58 -4.78 30.60 11.80
C TRP A 58 -3.77 30.03 12.81
N ARG A 59 -3.92 28.76 13.15
CA ARG A 59 -3.00 28.02 14.02
C ARG A 59 -2.61 26.74 13.28
N PRO A 60 -1.31 26.43 13.16
CA PRO A 60 -0.88 25.14 12.66
C PRO A 60 -1.52 24.00 13.42
N LYS A 61 -2.02 23.02 12.68
CA LYS A 61 -2.52 21.76 13.23
C LYS A 61 -1.54 20.65 12.89
N ASN A 62 -1.55 19.61 13.71
CA ASN A 62 -0.75 18.41 13.48
C ASN A 62 -1.44 17.51 12.45
N TRP A 63 -0.67 17.09 11.48
CA TRP A 63 -0.97 16.00 10.56
C TRP A 63 -0.40 14.70 11.14
N VAL A 64 -0.94 13.56 10.75
CA VAL A 64 -0.24 12.28 10.90
C VAL A 64 0.58 12.09 9.64
N GLU A 65 1.91 12.05 9.77
CA GLU A 65 2.82 11.69 8.69
C GLU A 65 3.17 10.19 8.82
N VAL A 66 3.22 9.51 7.68
CA VAL A 66 3.72 8.16 7.52
C VAL A 66 4.92 8.24 6.58
N ASP A 67 6.12 8.10 7.14
CA ASP A 67 7.40 8.06 6.42
C ASP A 67 7.86 6.62 6.28
N ILE A 68 7.94 6.15 5.03
CA ILE A 68 8.26 4.77 4.68
C ILE A 68 9.61 4.77 3.98
N GLU A 69 10.63 4.30 4.69
CA GLU A 69 11.98 4.07 4.18
C GLU A 69 12.06 2.67 3.59
N PHE A 70 12.54 2.55 2.36
CA PHE A 70 12.67 1.26 1.67
C PHE A 70 13.87 1.22 0.72
N ASP A 71 14.44 0.04 0.53
CA ASP A 71 15.54 -0.21 -0.40
C ASP A 71 15.04 -0.98 -1.63
N VAL A 72 15.50 -0.56 -2.81
CA VAL A 72 15.14 -1.18 -4.11
C VAL A 72 16.36 -1.83 -4.74
N LYS A 73 16.25 -3.12 -5.05
CA LYS A 73 17.28 -3.87 -5.80
C LYS A 73 16.74 -4.31 -7.14
N LEU A 74 17.45 -3.91 -8.19
CA LEU A 74 17.12 -4.22 -9.58
C LEU A 74 18.09 -5.25 -10.16
N PRO A 75 17.64 -6.11 -11.10
CA PRO A 75 18.54 -6.99 -11.83
C PRO A 75 19.47 -6.18 -12.73
N VAL A 76 20.63 -6.75 -13.08
CA VAL A 76 21.61 -6.12 -13.99
C VAL A 76 20.99 -5.77 -15.34
N SER A 77 20.05 -6.60 -15.83
CA SER A 77 19.30 -6.35 -17.07
C SER A 77 18.43 -5.08 -17.03
N ALA A 78 18.07 -4.61 -15.83
CA ALA A 78 17.32 -3.37 -15.60
C ALA A 78 18.21 -2.24 -15.05
N GLY A 79 19.53 -2.32 -15.26
CA GLY A 79 20.49 -1.29 -14.83
C GLY A 79 21.11 -1.51 -13.44
N GLY A 80 20.72 -2.56 -12.70
CA GLY A 80 21.28 -2.88 -11.39
C GLY A 80 21.21 -1.70 -10.42
N ASN A 81 22.32 -1.43 -9.70
CA ASN A 81 22.41 -0.34 -8.71
C ASN A 81 22.34 1.08 -9.32
N LYS A 82 22.36 1.21 -10.64
CA LYS A 82 22.23 2.49 -11.36
C LYS A 82 20.90 2.59 -12.11
N GLY A 83 20.06 1.56 -12.00
CA GLY A 83 18.78 1.50 -12.67
C GLY A 83 17.71 2.31 -11.97
N THR A 84 16.60 2.46 -12.67
CA THR A 84 15.36 3.05 -12.18
C THR A 84 14.23 2.10 -12.56
N TYR A 85 13.31 1.84 -11.63
CA TYR A 85 12.10 1.08 -11.88
C TYR A 85 10.94 2.04 -12.17
N ASP A 86 10.10 1.68 -13.13
CA ASP A 86 9.13 2.62 -13.68
C ASP A 86 8.03 2.98 -12.70
N SER A 87 7.41 1.98 -12.05
CA SER A 87 6.29 2.22 -11.14
C SER A 87 6.12 1.12 -10.09
N LEU A 88 5.80 1.54 -8.88
CA LEU A 88 5.36 0.70 -7.77
C LEU A 88 4.05 1.26 -7.21
N GLN A 89 3.15 0.39 -6.79
CA GLN A 89 2.00 0.80 -5.98
C GLN A 89 2.26 0.44 -4.53
N MET A 90 2.16 1.42 -3.64
CA MET A 90 2.31 1.23 -2.21
C MET A 90 0.96 1.43 -1.52
N ALA A 91 0.38 0.36 -0.98
CA ALA A 91 -0.83 0.43 -0.16
C ALA A 91 -0.44 0.67 1.31
N ILE A 92 -1.15 1.58 1.97
CA ILE A 92 -0.84 2.03 3.33
C ILE A 92 -2.11 1.97 4.16
N TYR A 93 -1.99 1.38 5.34
CA TYR A 93 -3.04 1.16 6.32
C TYR A 93 -2.63 1.77 7.64
N VAL A 94 -3.46 2.64 8.22
CA VAL A 94 -3.24 3.21 9.55
C VAL A 94 -4.44 2.89 10.44
N ALA A 95 -4.26 1.97 11.37
CA ALA A 95 -5.28 1.61 12.36
C ALA A 95 -5.38 2.72 13.41
N LEU A 96 -6.58 3.27 13.59
CA LEU A 96 -6.85 4.30 14.57
C LEU A 96 -7.23 3.68 15.91
N GLN A 97 -6.91 4.38 17.01
CA GLN A 97 -7.37 4.08 18.36
C GLN A 97 -8.81 4.60 18.55
N HIS A 98 -9.69 4.29 17.59
CA HIS A 98 -11.09 4.66 17.57
C HIS A 98 -11.92 3.48 17.06
N THR A 99 -13.10 3.31 17.65
CA THR A 99 -14.07 2.29 17.24
C THR A 99 -15.38 2.95 16.86
N THR A 100 -15.93 2.50 15.75
CA THR A 100 -17.31 2.76 15.33
C THR A 100 -18.33 2.28 16.38
N THR A 101 -19.58 2.69 16.24
CA THR A 101 -20.67 2.29 17.14
C THR A 101 -20.93 0.78 17.15
N ASP A 102 -20.62 0.08 16.05
CA ASP A 102 -20.69 -1.38 15.93
C ASP A 102 -19.40 -2.08 16.40
N GLY A 103 -18.45 -1.34 17.00
CA GLY A 103 -17.27 -1.89 17.67
C GLY A 103 -16.09 -2.19 16.74
N LYS A 104 -16.15 -1.82 15.45
CA LYS A 104 -15.04 -1.99 14.50
C LYS A 104 -14.02 -0.88 14.66
N PHE A 105 -12.74 -1.24 14.64
CA PHE A 105 -11.67 -0.24 14.60
C PHE A 105 -11.65 0.46 13.25
N GLU A 106 -11.49 1.78 13.25
CA GLU A 106 -11.34 2.51 11.99
C GLU A 106 -9.91 2.40 11.47
N VAL A 107 -9.78 2.19 10.16
CA VAL A 107 -8.49 2.07 9.46
C VAL A 107 -8.50 3.06 8.31
N VAL A 108 -7.57 4.01 8.34
CA VAL A 108 -7.34 4.89 7.19
C VAL A 108 -6.54 4.13 6.15
N GLU A 109 -7.08 4.04 4.93
CA GLU A 109 -6.49 3.33 3.81
C GLU A 109 -6.22 4.30 2.65
N GLY A 110 -5.05 4.14 2.02
CA GLY A 110 -4.79 4.74 0.73
C GLY A 110 -3.62 4.10 0.01
N THR A 111 -3.43 4.54 -1.22
CA THR A 111 -2.36 4.06 -2.10
C THR A 111 -1.51 5.22 -2.62
N LEU A 112 -0.21 5.00 -2.73
CA LEU A 112 0.71 5.87 -3.47
C LEU A 112 1.16 5.15 -4.74
N ASP A 113 0.94 5.77 -5.89
CA ASP A 113 1.43 5.27 -7.17
C ASP A 113 2.80 5.90 -7.43
N LEU A 114 3.86 5.27 -6.90
CA LEU A 114 5.24 5.72 -7.02
C LEU A 114 5.73 5.55 -8.46
N VAL A 115 6.53 6.51 -8.94
CA VAL A 115 7.10 6.48 -10.29
C VAL A 115 8.58 6.88 -10.28
N SER A 116 9.32 6.39 -11.28
CA SER A 116 10.75 6.69 -11.45
C SER A 116 11.58 6.37 -10.19
N ILE A 117 11.44 5.14 -9.68
CA ILE A 117 12.02 4.71 -8.41
C ILE A 117 13.48 4.26 -8.64
N PRO A 118 14.50 5.02 -8.17
CA PRO A 118 15.89 4.61 -8.34
C PRO A 118 16.23 3.37 -7.49
N ALA A 119 17.20 2.58 -7.93
CA ALA A 119 17.79 1.54 -7.09
C ALA A 119 18.49 2.15 -5.86
N GLY A 120 18.44 1.45 -4.72
CA GLY A 120 18.96 1.92 -3.43
C GLY A 120 17.87 2.40 -2.48
N GLU A 121 18.28 3.21 -1.50
CA GLU A 121 17.41 3.76 -0.46
C GLU A 121 16.49 4.86 -1.00
N ASN A 122 15.24 4.79 -0.58
CA ASN A 122 14.16 5.67 -1.00
C ASN A 122 13.20 5.93 0.16
N HIS A 123 12.47 7.05 0.08
CA HIS A 123 11.36 7.35 0.98
C HIS A 123 10.04 7.49 0.22
N ALA A 124 8.94 7.17 0.88
CA ALA A 124 7.59 7.52 0.45
C ALA A 124 6.84 8.17 1.60
N LEU A 125 6.22 9.33 1.33
CA LEU A 125 5.50 10.13 2.32
C LEU A 125 4.00 10.11 2.07
N ALA A 126 3.27 9.75 3.13
CA ALA A 126 1.81 9.83 3.17
C ALA A 126 1.33 10.59 4.41
N TYR A 127 0.14 11.18 4.29
CA TYR A 127 -0.39 12.09 5.30
C TYR A 127 -1.86 11.86 5.58
N ILE A 128 -2.27 11.97 6.85
CA ILE A 128 -3.67 12.05 7.25
C ILE A 128 -3.96 13.47 7.75
N SER A 129 -5.00 14.08 7.19
CA SER A 129 -5.30 15.48 7.47
C SER A 129 -5.85 15.69 8.89
N PRO A 130 -5.61 16.86 9.51
CA PRO A 130 -6.25 17.23 10.76
C PRO A 130 -7.78 17.23 10.66
N ALA A 131 -8.35 17.48 9.47
CA ALA A 131 -9.78 17.44 9.24
C ALA A 131 -10.34 16.01 9.29
N THR A 132 -9.64 15.05 8.67
CA THR A 132 -9.94 13.62 8.77
C THR A 132 -9.88 13.15 10.22
N MET A 133 -8.81 13.48 10.93
CA MET A 133 -8.67 13.08 12.33
C MET A 133 -9.76 13.71 13.20
N LYS A 134 -10.14 14.97 12.92
CA LYS A 134 -11.26 15.63 13.60
C LYS A 134 -12.61 14.97 13.29
N SER A 135 -12.87 14.53 12.06
CA SER A 135 -14.13 13.86 11.73
C SER A 135 -14.29 12.52 12.45
N VAL A 136 -13.17 11.83 12.68
CA VAL A 136 -13.13 10.57 13.42
C VAL A 136 -13.23 10.80 14.93
N PHE A 137 -12.26 11.51 15.51
CA PHE A 137 -12.12 11.62 16.96
C PHE A 137 -12.93 12.76 17.59
N GLN A 138 -13.56 13.61 16.78
CA GLN A 138 -14.32 14.79 17.22
C GLN A 138 -13.50 15.75 18.11
N LYS A 139 -12.18 15.78 17.93
CA LYS A 139 -11.24 16.64 18.68
C LYS A 139 -10.37 17.49 17.77
N ASP A 140 -9.81 18.57 18.32
CA ASP A 140 -9.06 19.58 17.55
C ASP A 140 -7.55 19.29 17.43
N VAL A 141 -7.00 18.42 18.28
CA VAL A 141 -5.58 18.10 18.31
C VAL A 141 -5.39 16.61 18.09
N VAL A 142 -4.47 16.29 17.17
CA VAL A 142 -4.04 14.93 16.88
C VAL A 142 -2.75 14.63 17.64
N THR A 143 -2.70 13.47 18.27
CA THR A 143 -1.53 12.95 18.98
C THR A 143 -1.32 11.50 18.55
N VAL A 144 -0.27 11.22 17.79
CA VAL A 144 -0.04 9.91 17.16
C VAL A 144 0.04 8.81 18.20
N SER A 145 0.72 9.06 19.32
CA SER A 145 0.89 8.07 20.38
C SER A 145 -0.41 7.64 21.08
N SER A 146 -1.46 8.46 21.04
CA SER A 146 -2.78 8.11 21.62
C SER A 146 -3.83 7.76 20.57
N ASP A 147 -3.67 8.23 19.34
CA ASP A 147 -4.72 8.18 18.31
C ASP A 147 -4.42 7.14 17.23
N VAL A 148 -3.17 6.73 17.07
CA VAL A 148 -2.78 5.69 16.12
C VAL A 148 -2.45 4.42 16.90
N LYS A 149 -3.16 3.36 16.57
CA LYS A 149 -2.96 2.02 17.15
C LYS A 149 -1.83 1.27 16.44
N GLY A 150 -1.72 1.45 15.13
CA GLY A 150 -0.64 0.86 14.35
C GLY A 150 -0.77 1.09 12.85
N TRP A 151 0.13 0.50 12.08
CA TRP A 151 0.27 0.69 10.66
C TRP A 151 0.56 -0.62 9.92
N GLY A 152 0.32 -0.59 8.62
CA GLY A 152 0.60 -1.64 7.66
C GLY A 152 0.97 -1.05 6.31
N VAL A 153 1.93 -1.65 5.61
CA VAL A 153 2.34 -1.24 4.27
C VAL A 153 2.48 -2.47 3.38
N GLU A 154 2.05 -2.36 2.13
CA GLU A 154 2.28 -3.35 1.09
C GLU A 154 2.82 -2.68 -0.16
N VAL A 155 3.76 -3.34 -0.83
CA VAL A 155 4.32 -2.86 -2.09
C VAL A 155 3.99 -3.86 -3.18
N PHE A 156 3.42 -3.35 -4.26
CA PHE A 156 3.02 -4.09 -5.44
C PHE A 156 3.85 -3.64 -6.64
N ALA A 157 4.35 -4.63 -7.38
CA ALA A 157 4.93 -4.45 -8.71
C ALA A 157 4.12 -5.29 -9.69
N GLU A 158 3.70 -4.70 -10.81
CA GLU A 158 2.92 -5.40 -11.84
C GLU A 158 1.67 -6.10 -11.27
N GLY A 159 1.02 -5.48 -10.27
CA GLY A 159 -0.17 -6.01 -9.58
C GLY A 159 0.10 -7.15 -8.58
N LYS A 160 1.35 -7.54 -8.37
CA LYS A 160 1.73 -8.61 -7.42
C LYS A 160 2.38 -8.02 -6.18
N ARG A 161 1.95 -8.47 -5.00
CA ARG A 161 2.56 -8.08 -3.72
C ARG A 161 3.99 -8.64 -3.65
N ILE A 162 4.98 -7.75 -3.58
CA ILE A 162 6.41 -8.10 -3.54
C ILE A 162 7.07 -7.81 -2.20
N ALA A 163 6.48 -6.93 -1.38
CA ALA A 163 6.93 -6.64 -0.02
C ALA A 163 5.74 -6.20 0.85
N GLY A 164 5.91 -6.27 2.17
CA GLY A 164 4.98 -5.72 3.12
C GLY A 164 5.53 -5.77 4.54
N ASP A 165 5.06 -4.86 5.38
CA ASP A 165 5.47 -4.75 6.78
C ASP A 165 4.33 -4.20 7.65
N THR A 166 4.42 -4.40 8.96
CA THR A 166 3.42 -3.97 9.95
C THR A 166 4.05 -3.86 11.33
N ASN A 167 3.54 -2.93 12.16
CA ASN A 167 3.85 -2.93 13.59
C ASN A 167 2.80 -3.65 14.46
N LEU A 168 1.71 -4.15 13.86
CA LEU A 168 0.69 -4.93 14.54
C LEU A 168 0.78 -6.40 14.15
N GLY A 169 1.27 -7.22 15.07
CA GLY A 169 1.33 -8.68 14.90
C GLY A 169 2.34 -9.13 13.85
N LYS A 170 2.07 -10.28 13.23
CA LYS A 170 2.88 -10.86 12.16
C LYS A 170 1.95 -11.16 10.99
N GLY A 171 1.91 -10.28 9.99
CA GLY A 171 1.08 -10.47 8.78
C GLY A 171 0.09 -9.34 8.50
N PRO A 172 -0.60 -9.40 7.35
CA PRO A 172 -1.50 -8.35 6.86
C PRO A 172 -2.81 -8.35 7.65
N TRP A 173 -2.78 -7.79 8.87
CA TRP A 173 -3.92 -7.77 9.79
C TRP A 173 -5.17 -7.12 9.16
N TRP A 174 -4.99 -6.19 8.21
CA TRP A 174 -6.08 -5.56 7.45
C TRP A 174 -6.84 -6.55 6.57
N GLU A 175 -6.20 -7.62 6.10
CA GLU A 175 -6.84 -8.70 5.35
C GLU A 175 -7.40 -9.76 6.30
N GLU A 176 -6.58 -10.22 7.26
CA GLU A 176 -6.91 -11.35 8.14
C GLU A 176 -8.08 -11.06 9.08
N LYS A 177 -8.26 -9.79 9.48
CA LYS A 177 -9.30 -9.36 10.42
C LYS A 177 -10.21 -8.29 9.80
N LYS A 178 -10.41 -8.33 8.48
CA LYS A 178 -11.19 -7.33 7.72
C LYS A 178 -12.55 -7.01 8.35
N ASP A 179 -13.25 -8.00 8.88
CA ASP A 179 -14.57 -7.82 9.52
C ASP A 179 -14.52 -7.03 10.83
N SER A 180 -13.35 -6.92 11.46
CA SER A 180 -13.11 -6.12 12.67
C SER A 180 -12.81 -4.65 12.36
N PHE A 181 -12.78 -4.27 11.08
CA PHE A 181 -12.36 -2.95 10.64
C PHE A 181 -13.41 -2.23 9.80
N ALA A 182 -13.44 -0.91 9.97
CA ALA A 182 -14.14 0.02 9.10
C ALA A 182 -13.10 0.85 8.34
N PHE A 183 -13.05 0.68 7.01
CA PHE A 183 -12.02 1.32 6.18
C PHE A 183 -12.46 2.71 5.73
N LEU A 184 -11.63 3.70 6.02
CA LEU A 184 -11.77 5.09 5.62
C LEU A 184 -10.92 5.33 4.37
N GLN A 185 -11.51 5.10 3.21
CA GLN A 185 -10.83 5.22 1.92
C GLN A 185 -10.66 6.67 1.49
N GLY A 186 -9.55 6.97 0.80
CA GLY A 186 -9.28 8.29 0.22
C GLY A 186 -8.90 9.37 1.25
N MET A 187 -8.69 8.97 2.50
CA MET A 187 -8.36 9.87 3.62
C MET A 187 -6.85 9.96 3.88
N LEU A 188 -6.06 9.11 3.22
CA LEU A 188 -4.61 9.15 3.18
C LEU A 188 -4.16 9.86 1.91
N LEU A 189 -3.34 10.90 2.08
CA LEU A 189 -2.96 11.85 1.05
C LEU A 189 -1.47 11.71 0.74
N SER A 190 -1.12 11.83 -0.54
CA SER A 190 0.28 11.99 -0.96
C SER A 190 0.81 13.37 -0.55
N LYS A 191 2.12 13.53 -0.41
CA LYS A 191 2.77 14.83 -0.14
C LYS A 191 2.28 15.96 -1.07
N ALA A 192 2.11 15.66 -2.36
CA ALA A 192 1.62 16.61 -3.36
C ALA A 192 0.23 17.20 -3.06
N GLN A 193 -0.62 16.47 -2.32
CA GLN A 193 -1.98 16.88 -1.94
C GLN A 193 -2.03 17.66 -0.61
N THR A 194 -0.87 18.00 -0.04
CA THR A 194 -0.76 18.61 1.29
C THR A 194 -0.02 19.95 1.24
N PRO A 195 -0.06 20.72 2.35
CA PRO A 195 0.81 21.90 2.52
C PRO A 195 2.32 21.60 2.49
N PHE A 196 2.72 20.33 2.55
CA PHE A 196 4.13 19.89 2.52
C PHE A 196 4.67 19.72 1.10
N SER A 197 3.83 19.89 0.06
CA SER A 197 4.19 19.69 -1.35
C SER A 197 5.43 20.46 -1.82
N ILE A 198 5.75 21.58 -1.18
CA ILE A 198 6.92 22.42 -1.53
C ILE A 198 8.16 22.15 -0.67
N LEU A 199 8.07 21.24 0.30
CA LEU A 199 9.17 20.89 1.20
C LEU A 199 9.92 19.67 0.67
N TRP A 200 11.17 19.51 1.09
CA TRP A 200 11.97 18.29 0.88
C TRP A 200 11.95 17.80 -0.58
N GLY A 201 12.39 18.65 -1.51
CA GLY A 201 12.21 18.48 -2.95
C GLY A 201 12.71 17.14 -3.55
N ASP A 202 13.63 16.46 -2.88
CA ASP A 202 14.23 15.20 -3.34
C ASP A 202 14.24 14.10 -2.26
N TYR A 203 13.45 14.26 -1.19
CA TYR A 203 13.46 13.30 -0.09
C TYR A 203 12.66 12.03 -0.42
N ASP A 204 11.45 12.21 -0.94
CA ASP A 204 10.53 11.13 -1.29
C ASP A 204 10.44 10.91 -2.80
N VAL A 205 10.14 9.67 -3.17
CA VAL A 205 9.94 9.27 -4.56
C VAL A 205 8.70 9.96 -5.14
N PRO A 206 8.74 10.44 -6.39
CA PRO A 206 7.59 11.07 -7.02
C PRO A 206 6.35 10.16 -7.03
N VAL A 207 5.21 10.74 -6.69
CA VAL A 207 3.90 10.08 -6.74
C VAL A 207 3.13 10.60 -7.95
N LYS A 208 2.59 9.70 -8.77
CA LYS A 208 1.72 10.07 -9.88
C LYS A 208 0.46 10.78 -9.36
N ALA A 209 0.13 11.93 -9.94
CA ALA A 209 -1.11 12.63 -9.62
C ALA A 209 -2.32 11.74 -9.95
N LYS A 210 -3.29 11.70 -9.02
CA LYS A 210 -4.56 11.00 -9.17
C LYS A 210 -5.61 11.89 -9.83
#